data_AF-N8Y4I8-F1
#
_entry.id   AF-N8Y4I8-F1
#
_cell.length_a   1.000
_cell.length_b   1.000
_cell.length_c   1.000
_cell.angle_alpha   90.00
_cell.angle_beta   90.00
_cell.angle_gamma   90.00
#
_symmetry.space_group_name_H-M   'P 1'
#
loop_
_entity.id
_entity.type
_entity.pdbx_description
1 polymer ?
#
loop_
_entity_poly.entity_id
_entity_poly.type
_entity_poly.pdbx_seq_one_letter_code
_entity_poly.pdbx_strand_id
1 'polypeptide(L)'
;MSKPDEITQRILIGRNLCQAREMAGYTQSLVMQKVFGACDPRQKNRISEIENGKLMPDAEILAGLCKLYQVSSDWVLGFTVEPVLDETVRQASMLYGSLTETMGEVLQSISAQLALVGTRQITSLPIASSIELFELAKKISSTLNLSAVAKSPAEKELVMNFLSVVREYDKKLAIKYRDMEIALDDVANRDEAERRQLITQDLVNSQLIRFPTARKDNKVKTKDYGMDDLFGGFSGMEA
;
A
#
# COMPACT_ATOMS: atom_id res chain seq x y z
N MET A 1 26.14 43.31 -19.08
CA MET A 1 26.45 42.55 -20.32
C MET A 1 27.02 41.21 -19.87
N SER A 2 26.32 40.11 -20.15
CA SER A 2 26.78 38.75 -19.78
C SER A 2 28.03 38.38 -20.56
N LYS A 3 28.95 37.63 -19.94
CA LYS A 3 30.17 37.16 -20.60
C LYS A 3 29.79 36.27 -21.81
N PRO A 4 30.56 36.28 -22.92
CA PRO A 4 30.24 35.47 -24.11
C PRO A 4 30.01 33.98 -23.83
N ASP A 5 30.67 33.46 -22.79
CA ASP A 5 30.56 32.09 -22.30
C ASP A 5 29.19 31.78 -21.67
N GLU A 6 28.64 32.72 -20.89
CA GLU A 6 27.32 32.58 -20.24
C GLU A 6 26.19 32.54 -21.27
N ILE A 7 26.31 33.30 -22.36
CA ILE A 7 25.30 33.31 -23.44
C ILE A 7 25.32 31.96 -24.16
N THR A 8 26.50 31.42 -24.42
CA THR A 8 26.69 30.12 -25.07
C THR A 8 26.11 29.00 -24.20
N GLN A 9 26.34 29.03 -22.89
CA GLN A 9 25.79 28.07 -21.95
C GLN A 9 24.26 28.11 -21.88
N ARG A 10 23.65 29.31 -21.89
CA ARG A 10 22.18 29.45 -21.90
C ARG A 10 21.55 28.87 -23.17
N ILE A 11 22.20 29.06 -24.31
CA ILE A 11 21.75 28.51 -25.59
C ILE A 11 21.85 26.98 -25.58
N LEU A 12 22.93 26.42 -25.02
CA LEU A 12 23.09 24.98 -24.87
C LEU A 12 21.97 24.38 -24.01
N ILE A 13 21.70 24.96 -22.85
CA ILE A 13 20.65 24.51 -21.93
C ILE A 13 19.27 24.55 -22.61
N GLY A 14 18.96 25.65 -23.29
CA GLY A 14 17.70 25.78 -24.04
C GLY A 14 17.55 24.72 -25.13
N ARG A 15 18.63 24.42 -25.86
CA ARG A 15 18.64 23.37 -26.89
C ARG A 15 18.45 21.97 -26.31
N ASN A 16 19.14 21.65 -25.21
CA ASN A 16 18.99 20.36 -24.54
C ASN A 16 17.57 20.18 -24.00
N LEU A 17 16.94 21.23 -23.45
CA LEU A 17 15.53 21.19 -23.03
C LEU A 17 14.56 21.01 -24.21
N CYS A 18 14.82 21.65 -25.34
CA CYS A 18 14.03 21.45 -26.56
C CYS A 18 14.10 19.99 -27.04
N GLN A 19 15.32 19.44 -27.08
CA GLN A 19 15.55 18.05 -27.46
C GLN A 19 14.90 17.07 -26.47
N ALA A 20 15.01 17.31 -25.15
CA ALA A 20 14.34 16.51 -24.13
C ALA A 20 12.82 16.48 -24.32
N ARG A 21 12.22 17.65 -24.61
CA ARG A 21 10.79 17.77 -24.87
C ARG A 21 10.37 16.94 -26.08
N GLU A 22 11.13 17.02 -27.17
CA GLU A 22 10.87 16.26 -28.40
C GLU A 22 11.01 14.75 -28.18
N MET A 23 12.04 14.31 -27.46
CA MET A 23 12.23 12.91 -27.08
C MET A 23 11.08 12.37 -26.22
N ALA A 24 10.53 13.21 -25.33
CA ALA A 24 9.38 12.87 -24.51
C ALA A 24 8.02 12.99 -25.25
N GLY A 25 8.03 13.41 -26.53
CA GLY A 25 6.81 13.52 -27.36
C GLY A 25 5.87 14.67 -26.98
N TYR A 26 6.35 15.68 -26.25
CA TYR A 26 5.53 16.78 -25.78
C TYR A 26 5.56 18.00 -26.70
N THR A 27 4.42 18.70 -26.82
CA THR A 27 4.36 20.03 -27.45
C THR A 27 4.63 21.12 -26.43
N GLN A 28 5.18 22.26 -26.85
CA GLN A 28 5.46 23.40 -25.94
C GLN A 28 4.20 23.86 -25.19
N SER A 29 3.03 23.82 -25.84
CA SER A 29 1.74 24.16 -25.21
C SER A 29 1.35 23.20 -24.09
N LEU A 30 1.57 21.90 -24.31
CA LEU A 30 1.26 20.88 -23.30
C LEU A 30 2.21 20.98 -22.10
N VAL A 31 3.48 21.31 -22.31
CA VAL A 31 4.43 21.57 -21.23
C VAL A 31 4.04 22.81 -20.43
N MET A 32 3.64 23.90 -21.12
CA MET A 32 3.15 25.12 -20.45
C MET A 32 1.96 24.83 -19.53
N GLN A 33 1.04 23.97 -19.96
CA GLN A 33 -0.08 23.54 -19.13
C GLN A 33 0.39 22.70 -17.93
N LYS A 34 1.26 21.71 -18.15
CA LYS A 34 1.72 20.78 -17.10
C LYS A 34 2.62 21.43 -16.05
N VAL A 35 3.49 22.37 -16.43
CA VAL A 35 4.49 22.96 -15.53
C VAL A 35 4.02 24.27 -14.91
N PHE A 36 3.28 25.09 -15.67
CA PHE A 36 2.87 26.43 -15.24
C PHE A 36 1.37 26.56 -14.98
N GLY A 37 0.58 25.50 -15.17
CA GLY A 37 -0.88 25.54 -14.96
C GLY A 37 -1.61 26.45 -15.94
N ALA A 38 -0.98 26.82 -17.07
CA ALA A 38 -1.57 27.71 -18.04
C ALA A 38 -2.70 27.00 -18.81
N CYS A 39 -3.94 27.46 -18.62
CA CYS A 39 -5.13 26.91 -19.28
C CYS A 39 -5.39 27.51 -20.67
N ASP A 40 -4.68 28.60 -21.06
CA ASP A 40 -4.84 29.24 -22.36
C ASP A 40 -3.81 28.70 -23.38
N PRO A 41 -4.26 28.05 -24.48
CA PRO A 41 -3.39 27.50 -25.53
C PRO A 41 -2.48 28.53 -26.23
N ARG A 42 -2.75 29.83 -26.07
CA ARG A 42 -1.96 30.93 -26.65
C ARG A 42 -0.72 31.28 -25.83
N GLN A 43 -0.61 30.82 -24.58
CA GLN A 43 0.52 31.09 -23.71
C GLN A 43 1.69 30.13 -23.97
N LYS A 44 2.33 30.25 -25.15
CA LYS A 44 3.52 29.43 -25.52
C LYS A 44 4.85 30.12 -25.20
N ASN A 45 4.81 31.41 -24.83
CA ASN A 45 6.00 32.27 -24.85
C ASN A 45 7.09 31.79 -23.91
N ARG A 46 6.77 31.34 -22.69
CA ARG A 46 7.78 31.08 -21.65
C ARG A 46 8.65 29.86 -21.97
N ILE A 47 8.06 28.74 -22.39
CA ILE A 47 8.83 27.56 -22.83
C ILE A 47 9.64 27.87 -24.08
N SER A 48 9.07 28.60 -25.05
CA SER A 48 9.81 29.03 -26.24
C SER A 48 11.01 29.94 -25.89
N GLU A 49 10.84 30.88 -24.95
CA GLU A 49 11.93 31.74 -24.48
C GLU A 49 13.02 30.96 -23.74
N ILE A 50 12.64 29.92 -22.98
CA ILE A 50 13.58 29.01 -22.33
C ILE A 50 14.36 28.19 -23.35
N GLU A 51 13.68 27.57 -24.31
CA GLU A 51 14.29 26.74 -25.34
C GLU A 51 15.25 27.53 -26.26
N ASN A 52 14.96 28.83 -26.46
CA ASN A 52 15.83 29.73 -27.22
C ASN A 52 16.96 30.36 -26.38
N GLY A 53 17.07 30.03 -25.08
CA GLY A 53 18.08 30.58 -24.18
C GLY A 53 17.88 32.06 -23.82
N LYS A 54 16.71 32.63 -24.13
CA LYS A 54 16.33 34.01 -23.78
C LYS A 54 15.97 34.14 -22.30
N LEU A 55 15.36 33.10 -21.74
CA LEU A 55 14.99 33.00 -20.34
C LEU A 55 15.66 31.78 -19.72
N MET A 56 16.33 31.93 -18.57
CA MET A 56 16.83 30.77 -17.82
C MET A 56 15.75 30.28 -16.86
N PRO A 57 15.47 28.96 -16.79
CA PRO A 57 14.58 28.41 -15.80
C PRO A 57 15.26 28.44 -14.42
N ASP A 58 14.49 28.77 -13.39
CA ASP A 58 14.92 28.60 -12.00
C ASP A 58 15.07 27.11 -11.65
N ALA A 59 15.81 26.79 -10.59
CA ALA A 59 16.11 25.42 -10.19
C ALA A 59 14.86 24.53 -10.03
N GLU A 60 13.78 25.08 -9.48
CA GLU A 60 12.50 24.35 -9.31
C GLU A 60 11.84 24.03 -10.65
N ILE A 61 11.80 25.00 -11.57
CA ILE A 61 11.26 24.81 -12.93
C ILE A 61 12.12 23.79 -13.68
N LEU A 62 13.44 23.91 -13.58
CA LEU A 62 14.38 22.98 -14.20
C LEU A 62 14.16 21.55 -13.70
N ALA A 63 14.05 21.35 -12.38
CA ALA A 63 13.76 20.04 -11.80
C ALA A 63 12.41 19.48 -12.28
N GLY A 64 11.39 20.34 -12.35
CA GLY A 64 10.07 19.98 -12.89
C GLY A 64 10.13 19.54 -14.36
N LEU A 65 10.89 20.25 -15.19
CA LEU A 65 11.10 19.91 -16.61
C LEU A 65 11.89 18.61 -16.76
N CYS A 66 12.98 18.42 -16.01
CA CYS A 66 13.76 17.18 -16.03
C CYS A 66 12.92 15.97 -15.63
N LYS A 67 12.08 16.09 -14.60
CA LYS A 67 11.15 15.05 -14.18
C LYS A 67 10.07 14.80 -15.24
N LEU A 68 9.54 15.84 -15.87
CA LEU A 68 8.53 15.70 -16.92
C LEU A 68 9.09 14.98 -18.15
N TYR A 69 10.31 15.30 -18.54
CA TYR A 69 10.96 14.74 -19.73
C TYR A 69 11.75 13.46 -19.46
N GLN A 70 11.90 13.07 -18.20
CA GLN A 70 12.68 11.90 -17.76
C GLN A 70 14.16 11.98 -18.20
N VAL A 71 14.77 13.16 -18.04
CA VAL A 71 16.19 13.42 -18.37
C VAL A 71 16.96 13.87 -17.14
N SER A 72 18.29 13.66 -17.14
CA SER A 72 19.16 14.13 -16.06
C SER A 72 19.40 15.64 -16.15
N SER A 73 19.42 16.33 -15.00
CA SER A 73 19.84 17.73 -14.91
C SER A 73 21.26 17.94 -15.41
N ASP A 74 22.14 16.96 -15.22
CA ASP A 74 23.56 17.08 -15.58
C ASP A 74 23.75 17.15 -17.09
N TRP A 75 22.90 16.43 -17.83
CA TRP A 75 22.88 16.52 -19.28
C TRP A 75 22.27 17.84 -19.77
N VAL A 76 21.15 18.26 -19.17
CA VAL A 76 20.52 19.53 -19.53
C VAL A 76 21.47 20.69 -19.31
N LEU A 77 22.26 20.66 -18.24
CA LEU A 77 23.26 21.68 -17.91
C LEU A 77 24.56 21.56 -18.72
N GLY A 78 24.73 20.49 -19.51
CA GLY A 78 25.89 20.28 -20.37
C GLY A 78 27.11 19.70 -19.65
N PHE A 79 26.95 19.14 -18.45
CA PHE A 79 28.02 18.45 -17.72
C PHE A 79 28.27 17.03 -18.25
N THR A 80 27.27 16.43 -18.93
CA THR A 80 27.36 15.10 -19.54
C THR A 80 26.86 15.12 -20.98
N VAL A 81 27.33 14.16 -21.79
CA VAL A 81 26.93 14.00 -23.20
C VAL A 81 25.68 13.10 -23.33
N GLU A 82 25.39 12.28 -22.31
CA GLU A 82 24.32 11.29 -22.33
C GLU A 82 22.99 11.85 -21.77
N PRO A 83 21.90 11.87 -22.57
CA PRO A 83 20.61 12.45 -22.18
C PRO A 83 19.86 11.73 -21.06
N VAL A 84 20.22 10.48 -20.81
CA VAL A 84 19.46 9.56 -19.99
C VAL A 84 20.39 8.98 -18.92
N LEU A 85 19.89 8.81 -17.69
CA LEU A 85 20.44 7.84 -16.75
C LEU A 85 20.25 6.47 -17.40
N ASP A 86 21.23 5.94 -18.13
CA ASP A 86 21.36 4.57 -18.67
C ASP A 86 20.12 3.98 -19.41
N GLU A 87 20.26 3.50 -20.65
CA GLU A 87 19.16 2.85 -21.42
C GLU A 87 18.51 1.68 -20.65
N THR A 88 19.29 1.00 -19.81
CA THR A 88 18.80 -0.05 -18.90
C THR A 88 17.87 0.50 -17.82
N VAL A 89 18.12 1.71 -17.32
CA VAL A 89 17.30 2.39 -16.31
C VAL A 89 16.05 3.03 -16.93
N ARG A 90 16.09 3.45 -18.21
CA ARG A 90 14.88 3.84 -18.95
C ARG A 90 13.91 2.67 -19.12
N GLN A 91 14.41 1.53 -19.59
CA GLN A 91 13.62 0.30 -19.73
C GLN A 91 13.10 -0.15 -18.37
N ALA A 92 13.95 -0.14 -17.33
CA ALA A 92 13.54 -0.42 -15.98
C ALA A 92 12.45 0.55 -15.50
N SER A 93 12.56 1.85 -15.75
CA SER A 93 11.58 2.86 -15.31
C SER A 93 10.23 2.73 -16.02
N MET A 94 10.22 2.44 -17.34
CA MET A 94 8.98 2.16 -18.08
C MET A 94 8.33 0.86 -17.58
N LEU A 95 9.13 -0.17 -17.32
CA LEU A 95 8.67 -1.43 -16.74
C LEU A 95 8.14 -1.22 -15.32
N TYR A 96 8.83 -0.47 -14.47
CA TYR A 96 8.38 -0.16 -13.12
C TYR A 96 7.10 0.66 -13.12
N GLY A 97 6.96 1.66 -13.98
CA GLY A 97 5.74 2.45 -14.12
C GLY A 97 4.54 1.58 -14.49
N SER A 98 4.66 0.82 -15.59
CA SER A 98 3.60 -0.09 -16.05
C SER A 98 3.31 -1.20 -15.02
N LEU A 99 4.34 -1.73 -14.37
CA LEU A 99 4.19 -2.73 -13.32
C LEU A 99 3.47 -2.14 -12.11
N THR A 100 3.79 -0.92 -11.68
CA THR A 100 3.10 -0.29 -10.54
C THR A 100 1.64 -0.01 -10.84
N GLU A 101 1.31 0.40 -12.06
CA GLU A 101 -0.07 0.68 -12.49
C GLU A 101 -0.89 -0.62 -12.56
N THR A 102 -0.37 -1.63 -13.27
CA THR A 102 -1.01 -2.95 -13.38
C THR A 102 -1.11 -3.69 -12.05
N MET A 103 -0.07 -3.61 -11.20
CA MET A 103 -0.10 -4.19 -9.85
C MET A 103 -1.12 -3.49 -8.96
N GLY A 104 -1.29 -2.17 -9.11
CA GLY A 104 -2.32 -1.41 -8.41
C GLY A 104 -3.74 -1.88 -8.76
N GLU A 105 -4.03 -2.04 -10.05
CA GLU A 105 -5.32 -2.56 -10.54
C GLU A 105 -5.56 -4.00 -10.08
N VAL A 106 -4.55 -4.87 -10.18
CA VAL A 106 -4.64 -6.27 -9.74
C VAL A 106 -4.85 -6.35 -8.23
N LEU A 107 -4.13 -5.55 -7.43
CA LEU A 107 -4.30 -5.53 -5.98
C LEU A 107 -5.69 -5.05 -5.57
N GLN A 108 -6.23 -4.01 -6.21
CA GLN A 108 -7.60 -3.56 -5.96
C GLN A 108 -8.62 -4.65 -6.33
N SER A 109 -8.45 -5.29 -7.48
CA SER A 109 -9.33 -6.37 -7.94
C SER A 109 -9.30 -7.58 -7.00
N ILE A 110 -8.11 -8.03 -6.60
CA ILE A 110 -7.94 -9.13 -5.64
C ILE A 110 -8.56 -8.76 -4.30
N SER A 111 -8.33 -7.54 -3.80
CA SER A 111 -8.90 -7.07 -2.54
C SER A 111 -10.43 -7.09 -2.57
N ALA A 112 -11.03 -6.57 -3.65
CA ALA A 112 -12.47 -6.57 -3.85
C ALA A 112 -13.04 -8.00 -3.94
N GLN A 113 -12.36 -8.90 -4.66
CA GLN A 113 -12.77 -10.30 -4.74
C GLN A 113 -12.64 -11.02 -3.40
N LEU A 114 -11.57 -10.78 -2.64
CA LEU A 114 -11.37 -11.36 -1.31
C LEU A 114 -12.46 -10.91 -0.35
N ALA A 115 -12.82 -9.61 -0.38
CA ALA A 115 -13.92 -9.07 0.41
C ALA A 115 -15.27 -9.70 -0.01
N LEU A 116 -15.53 -9.85 -1.31
CA LEU A 116 -16.75 -10.47 -1.82
C LEU A 116 -16.85 -11.96 -1.45
N VAL A 117 -15.75 -12.71 -1.56
CA VAL A 117 -15.70 -14.12 -1.18
C VAL A 117 -15.83 -14.26 0.34
N GLY A 118 -15.15 -13.42 1.11
CA GLY A 118 -15.25 -13.40 2.57
C GLY A 118 -16.67 -13.10 3.05
N THR A 119 -17.33 -12.08 2.48
CA THR A 119 -18.73 -11.76 2.80
C THR A 119 -19.67 -12.89 2.43
N ARG A 120 -19.54 -13.47 1.22
CA ARG A 120 -20.33 -14.65 0.82
C ARG A 120 -20.15 -15.82 1.77
N GLN A 121 -18.90 -16.12 2.14
CA GLN A 121 -18.59 -17.19 3.07
C GLN A 121 -19.25 -16.93 4.43
N ILE A 122 -19.11 -15.72 4.98
CA ILE A 122 -19.72 -15.29 6.25
C ILE A 122 -21.24 -15.38 6.18
N THR A 123 -21.87 -14.97 5.08
CA THR A 123 -23.34 -15.06 4.92
C THR A 123 -23.85 -16.48 4.70
N SER A 124 -23.00 -17.37 4.15
CA SER A 124 -23.34 -18.77 3.92
C SER A 124 -23.20 -19.64 5.18
N LEU A 125 -22.48 -19.15 6.19
CA LEU A 125 -22.41 -19.83 7.47
C LEU A 125 -23.81 -19.75 8.11
N PRO A 126 -24.40 -20.89 8.53
CA PRO A 126 -25.62 -20.87 9.30
C PRO A 126 -25.40 -19.99 10.54
N ILE A 127 -26.42 -19.20 10.90
CA ILE A 127 -26.43 -18.42 12.15
C ILE A 127 -25.99 -19.39 13.24
N ALA A 128 -24.85 -19.12 13.86
CA ALA A 128 -24.28 -20.03 14.83
C ALA A 128 -25.37 -20.33 15.87
N SER A 129 -25.70 -21.60 16.10
CA SER A 129 -26.78 -21.98 17.00
C SER A 129 -26.63 -21.38 18.41
N SER A 130 -25.42 -20.95 18.77
CA SER A 130 -25.12 -20.16 19.96
C SER A 130 -25.79 -18.77 19.99
N ILE A 131 -25.90 -18.06 18.86
CA ILE A 131 -26.58 -16.76 18.76
C ILE A 131 -28.08 -16.96 18.92
N GLU A 132 -28.65 -17.96 18.25
CA GLU A 132 -30.08 -18.27 18.32
C GLU A 132 -30.47 -18.75 19.73
N LEU A 133 -29.65 -19.61 20.35
CA LEU A 133 -29.78 -20.02 21.75
C LEU A 133 -29.73 -18.82 22.70
N PHE A 134 -28.84 -17.87 22.44
CA PHE A 134 -28.71 -16.66 23.24
C PHE A 134 -29.90 -15.71 23.06
N GLU A 135 -30.40 -15.51 21.85
CA GLU A 135 -31.62 -14.72 21.60
C GLU A 135 -32.84 -15.32 22.28
N LEU A 136 -33.00 -16.65 22.21
CA LEU A 136 -34.03 -17.38 22.94
C LEU A 136 -33.86 -17.20 24.45
N ALA A 137 -32.63 -17.28 24.97
CA ALA A 137 -32.33 -17.05 26.37
C ALA A 137 -32.66 -15.61 26.83
N LYS A 138 -32.38 -14.59 26.01
CA LYS A 138 -32.77 -13.20 26.27
C LYS A 138 -34.29 -13.03 26.27
N LYS A 139 -34.98 -13.61 25.30
CA LYS A 139 -36.46 -13.60 25.24
C LYS A 139 -37.03 -14.22 26.52
N ILE A 140 -36.59 -15.42 26.88
CA ILE A 140 -36.97 -16.11 28.12
C ILE A 140 -36.70 -15.22 29.33
N SER A 141 -35.51 -14.61 29.43
CA SER A 141 -35.13 -13.69 30.51
C SER A 141 -36.03 -12.45 30.61
N SER A 142 -36.55 -11.94 29.48
CA SER A 142 -37.40 -10.75 29.44
C SER A 142 -38.87 -11.04 29.77
N THR A 143 -39.35 -12.24 29.44
CA THR A 143 -40.73 -12.69 29.74
C THR A 143 -40.86 -13.40 31.09
N LEU A 144 -39.77 -13.82 31.72
CA LEU A 144 -39.84 -14.56 32.97
C LEU A 144 -40.32 -13.64 34.11
N ASN A 145 -41.49 -13.94 34.66
CA ASN A 145 -41.99 -13.31 35.86
C ASN A 145 -41.57 -14.15 37.07
N LEU A 146 -40.58 -13.68 37.84
CA LEU A 146 -39.97 -14.41 38.97
C LEU A 146 -40.98 -14.87 40.04
N SER A 147 -42.12 -14.17 40.13
CA SER A 147 -43.22 -14.45 41.06
C SER A 147 -44.13 -15.60 40.63
N ALA A 148 -44.16 -15.96 39.35
CA ALA A 148 -45.07 -16.96 38.79
C ALA A 148 -44.42 -18.33 38.52
N VAL A 149 -43.10 -18.37 38.29
CA VAL A 149 -42.41 -19.56 37.74
C VAL A 149 -41.76 -20.43 38.81
N ALA A 150 -41.32 -19.87 39.93
CA ALA A 150 -40.50 -20.59 40.89
C ALA A 150 -41.27 -20.87 42.19
N LYS A 151 -41.74 -22.11 42.32
CA LYS A 151 -42.49 -22.59 43.49
C LYS A 151 -41.54 -23.04 44.61
N SER A 152 -40.32 -23.45 44.25
CA SER A 152 -39.25 -23.85 45.17
C SER A 152 -38.11 -22.81 45.24
N PRO A 153 -37.48 -22.59 46.41
CA PRO A 153 -36.29 -21.74 46.52
C PRO A 153 -35.12 -22.20 45.62
N ALA A 154 -34.99 -23.50 45.35
CA ALA A 154 -33.97 -24.04 44.45
C ALA A 154 -34.21 -23.67 42.97
N GLU A 155 -35.47 -23.60 42.54
CA GLU A 155 -35.85 -23.14 41.20
C GLU A 155 -35.60 -21.64 41.04
N LYS A 156 -35.83 -20.84 42.10
CA LYS A 156 -35.50 -19.40 42.11
C LYS A 156 -34.00 -19.18 41.91
N GLU A 157 -33.17 -19.96 42.61
CA GLU A 157 -31.72 -19.86 42.51
C GLU A 157 -31.22 -20.23 41.10
N LEU A 158 -31.73 -21.32 40.52
CA LEU A 158 -31.42 -21.72 39.14
C LEU A 158 -31.80 -20.65 38.10
N VAL A 159 -32.98 -20.06 38.23
CA VAL A 159 -33.43 -18.97 37.36
C VAL A 159 -32.54 -17.73 37.52
N MET A 160 -32.19 -17.35 38.76
CA MET A 160 -31.33 -16.19 39.01
C MET A 160 -29.91 -16.39 38.47
N ASN A 161 -29.36 -17.60 38.60
CA ASN A 161 -28.06 -17.97 38.02
C ASN A 161 -28.11 -17.97 36.48
N PHE A 162 -29.18 -18.47 35.87
CA PHE A 162 -29.37 -18.39 34.43
C PHE A 162 -29.42 -16.93 33.95
N LEU A 163 -30.21 -16.09 34.61
CA LEU A 163 -30.34 -14.66 34.28
C LEU A 163 -29.01 -13.92 34.42
N SER A 164 -28.21 -14.22 35.45
CA SER A 164 -26.89 -13.58 35.65
C SER A 164 -25.90 -13.98 34.56
N VAL A 165 -25.87 -15.26 34.17
CA VAL A 165 -25.01 -15.76 33.08
C VAL A 165 -25.37 -15.13 31.74
N VAL A 166 -26.66 -15.02 31.42
CA VAL A 166 -27.14 -14.38 30.18
C VAL A 166 -26.74 -12.90 30.13
N ARG A 167 -26.90 -12.16 31.24
CA ARG A 167 -26.51 -10.74 31.32
C ARG A 167 -25.01 -10.53 31.18
N GLU A 168 -24.21 -11.38 31.82
CA GLU A 168 -22.75 -11.30 31.75
C GLU A 168 -22.24 -11.61 30.34
N TYR A 169 -22.86 -12.59 29.66
CA TYR A 169 -22.54 -12.89 28.26
C TYR A 169 -22.90 -11.73 27.33
N ASP A 170 -24.07 -11.09 27.51
CA ASP A 170 -24.49 -9.91 26.73
C ASP A 170 -23.48 -8.76 26.85
N LYS A 171 -23.03 -8.49 28.08
CA LYS A 171 -22.03 -7.46 28.35
C LYS A 171 -20.70 -7.75 27.65
N LYS A 172 -20.21 -8.99 27.72
CA LYS A 172 -18.98 -9.41 27.04
C LYS A 172 -19.10 -9.33 25.52
N LEU A 173 -20.25 -9.70 24.98
CA LEU A 173 -20.54 -9.64 23.56
C LEU A 173 -20.54 -8.18 23.05
N ALA A 174 -21.18 -7.27 23.80
CA ALA A 174 -21.22 -5.84 23.47
C ALA A 174 -19.82 -5.20 23.47
N ILE A 175 -18.97 -5.53 24.45
CA ILE A 175 -17.57 -5.08 24.49
C ILE A 175 -16.83 -5.55 23.24
N LYS A 176 -16.94 -6.84 22.91
CA LYS A 176 -16.27 -7.42 21.75
C LYS A 176 -16.70 -6.78 20.43
N TYR A 177 -17.99 -6.47 20.26
CA TYR A 177 -18.46 -5.75 19.08
C TYR A 177 -17.90 -4.33 18.99
N ARG A 178 -17.79 -3.62 20.12
CA ARG A 178 -17.20 -2.28 20.16
C ARG A 178 -15.70 -2.30 19.89
N ASP A 179 -14.97 -3.27 20.42
CA ASP A 179 -13.54 -3.45 20.13
C ASP A 179 -13.31 -3.73 18.64
N MET A 180 -14.18 -4.55 18.04
CA MET A 180 -14.11 -4.86 16.61
C MET A 180 -14.46 -3.65 15.74
N GLU A 181 -15.44 -2.83 16.16
CA GLU A 181 -15.79 -1.57 15.50
C GLU A 181 -14.60 -0.59 15.51
N ILE A 182 -13.96 -0.38 16.67
CA ILE A 182 -12.76 0.45 16.79
C ILE A 182 -11.64 -0.07 15.88
N ALA A 183 -11.39 -1.39 15.89
CA ALA A 183 -10.35 -1.98 15.06
C ALA A 183 -10.63 -1.83 13.56
N LEU A 184 -11.90 -1.85 13.12
CA LEU A 184 -12.27 -1.61 11.73
C LEU A 184 -12.13 -0.12 11.35
N ASP A 185 -12.50 0.78 12.26
CA ASP A 185 -12.37 2.22 12.04
C ASP A 185 -10.89 2.65 11.96
N ASP A 186 -10.03 2.05 12.79
CA ASP A 186 -8.57 2.16 12.72
C ASP A 186 -7.98 1.61 11.40
N VAL A 187 -8.67 0.66 10.76
CA VAL A 187 -8.27 0.12 9.44
C VAL A 187 -8.75 1.02 8.30
N ALA A 188 -9.93 1.62 8.43
CA ALA A 188 -10.52 2.50 7.42
C ALA A 188 -9.85 3.87 7.40
N ASN A 189 -9.58 4.46 8.56
CA ASN A 189 -9.01 5.80 8.72
C ASN A 189 -7.47 5.78 8.79
N ARG A 190 -6.83 4.76 8.21
CA ARG A 190 -5.37 4.65 8.19
C ARG A 190 -4.77 5.84 7.43
N ASP A 191 -4.24 6.82 8.15
CA ASP A 191 -3.51 7.92 7.53
C ASP A 191 -2.17 7.39 7.00
N GLU A 192 -2.11 7.25 5.68
CA GLU A 192 -0.96 6.71 4.99
C GLU A 192 0.23 7.68 4.99
N ALA A 193 0.00 8.98 5.20
CA ALA A 193 1.05 9.98 5.29
C ALA A 193 1.83 9.85 6.61
N GLU A 194 1.14 9.73 7.74
CA GLU A 194 1.75 9.59 9.07
C GLU A 194 2.56 8.29 9.17
N ARG A 195 2.06 7.18 8.61
CA ARG A 195 2.79 5.90 8.62
C ARG A 195 3.99 5.91 7.68
N ARG A 196 3.92 6.57 6.51
CA ARG A 196 5.13 6.76 5.67
C ARG A 196 6.21 7.52 6.42
N GLN A 197 5.80 8.52 7.21
CA GLN A 197 6.72 9.28 8.06
C GLN A 197 7.31 8.40 9.17
N LEU A 198 6.48 7.58 9.83
CA LEU A 198 6.92 6.64 10.87
C LEU A 198 7.86 5.55 10.32
N ILE A 199 7.52 4.92 9.18
CA ILE A 199 8.37 3.92 8.52
C ILE A 199 9.70 4.53 8.09
N THR A 200 9.68 5.77 7.58
CA THR A 200 10.90 6.51 7.23
C THR A 200 11.73 6.79 8.48
N GLN A 201 11.09 7.15 9.59
CA GLN A 201 11.75 7.39 10.87
C GLN A 201 12.32 6.10 11.49
N ASP A 202 11.63 4.97 11.38
CA ASP A 202 12.07 3.65 11.84
C ASP A 202 13.22 3.07 10.99
N LEU A 203 13.22 3.36 9.68
CA LEU A 203 14.33 3.06 8.77
C LEU A 203 15.57 3.89 9.12
N VAL A 204 15.39 5.18 9.44
CA VAL A 204 16.47 6.07 9.91
C VAL A 204 17.02 5.60 11.26
N ASN A 205 16.14 5.16 12.16
CA ASN A 205 16.51 4.65 13.48
C ASN A 205 17.02 3.19 13.47
N SER A 206 17.12 2.57 12.29
CA SER A 206 17.62 1.19 12.10
C SER A 206 16.87 0.12 12.93
N GLN A 207 15.62 0.39 13.32
CA GLN A 207 14.80 -0.54 14.12
C GLN A 207 14.09 -1.58 13.26
N LEU A 208 14.05 -1.37 11.94
CA LEU A 208 13.65 -2.37 10.97
C LEU A 208 14.90 -3.08 10.43
N ILE A 209 15.14 -4.29 10.92
CA ILE A 209 16.07 -5.23 10.28
C ILE A 209 15.46 -5.51 8.89
N ARG A 210 16.02 -4.90 7.84
CA ARG A 210 15.78 -5.33 6.47
C ARG A 210 15.98 -6.84 6.44
N PHE A 211 15.01 -7.54 5.84
CA PHE A 211 15.05 -8.97 5.51
C PHE A 211 16.50 -9.49 5.51
N PRO A 212 16.83 -10.54 6.27
CA PRO A 212 18.20 -11.00 6.34
C PRO A 212 18.66 -11.30 4.91
N THR A 213 19.53 -10.44 4.38
CA THR A 213 20.31 -10.76 3.19
C THR A 213 21.03 -12.03 3.58
N ALA A 214 20.66 -13.15 2.95
CA ALA A 214 21.37 -14.41 3.09
C ALA A 214 22.85 -14.10 2.83
N ARG A 215 23.63 -14.01 3.92
CA ARG A 215 25.06 -13.81 3.85
C ARG A 215 25.59 -15.02 3.10
N LYS A 216 26.20 -14.76 1.94
CA LYS A 216 27.20 -15.67 1.39
C LYS A 216 28.28 -15.88 2.46
N ASP A 217 28.71 -17.12 2.52
CA ASP A 217 29.87 -17.64 3.26
C ASP A 217 29.63 -17.98 4.74
N ASN A 218 29.30 -19.24 5.00
CA ASN A 218 30.26 -20.10 5.70
C ASN A 218 29.93 -21.60 5.57
N LYS A 219 30.98 -22.36 5.32
CA LYS A 219 31.02 -23.82 5.14
C LYS A 219 30.30 -24.55 6.28
N VAL A 220 29.18 -25.19 5.97
CA VAL A 220 28.60 -26.23 6.82
C VAL A 220 28.94 -27.58 6.18
N LYS A 221 29.73 -28.38 6.89
CA LYS A 221 30.00 -29.78 6.54
C LYS A 221 28.66 -30.52 6.47
N THR A 222 28.29 -30.98 5.28
CA THR A 222 27.22 -31.95 5.10
C THR A 222 27.62 -33.24 5.81
N LYS A 223 26.85 -33.65 6.82
CA LYS A 223 26.76 -35.07 7.17
C LYS A 223 25.70 -35.65 6.25
N ASP A 224 26.12 -36.53 5.35
CA ASP A 224 25.21 -37.41 4.61
C ASP A 224 24.38 -38.20 5.61
N TYR A 225 23.07 -37.98 5.60
CA TYR A 225 22.11 -38.97 6.05
C TYR A 225 21.45 -39.49 4.78
N GLY A 226 21.74 -40.77 4.47
CA GLY A 226 21.23 -41.45 3.29
C GLY A 226 19.71 -41.51 3.28
N MET A 227 19.14 -41.37 2.09
CA MET A 227 17.70 -41.41 1.78
C MET A 227 17.08 -42.82 1.87
N ASP A 228 17.68 -43.74 2.64
CA ASP A 228 17.24 -45.14 2.70
C ASP A 228 16.38 -45.44 3.95
N ASP A 229 16.30 -44.53 4.93
CA ASP A 229 15.61 -44.76 6.20
C ASP A 229 14.15 -44.25 6.25
N LEU A 230 13.62 -43.68 5.16
CA LEU A 230 12.28 -43.06 5.13
C LEU A 230 11.17 -43.95 4.54
N PHE A 231 11.51 -45.11 3.96
CA PHE A 231 10.54 -46.06 3.41
C PHE A 231 10.97 -47.52 3.60
N GLY A 232 10.77 -48.08 4.78
CA GLY A 232 10.98 -49.51 4.99
C GLY A 232 10.56 -50.00 6.38
N GLY A 233 9.30 -50.41 6.55
CA GLY A 233 8.89 -51.11 7.77
C GLY A 233 7.40 -51.09 8.10
N PHE A 234 6.54 -51.55 7.19
CA PHE A 234 5.22 -52.06 7.58
C PHE A 234 5.09 -53.49 7.04
N SER A 235 5.63 -54.44 7.80
CA SER A 235 5.31 -55.86 7.64
C SER A 235 4.33 -56.27 8.74
N GLY A 236 3.21 -56.86 8.32
CA GLY A 236 2.53 -57.92 9.07
C GLY A 236 1.62 -57.48 10.22
N MET A 237 0.32 -57.48 9.96
CA MET A 237 -0.65 -57.90 10.97
C MET A 237 -1.68 -58.79 10.26
N GLU A 238 -1.43 -60.10 10.35
CA GLU A 238 -2.40 -61.16 10.05
C GLU A 238 -3.40 -61.27 11.21
N ALA A 239 -4.69 -61.28 10.89
CA ALA A 239 -5.67 -62.32 11.21
C ALA A 239 -7.07 -61.88 10.75
#